data_AF-A0A937A8W5-F1
#
_entry.id   AF-A0A937A8W5-F1
#
_cell.length_a   1.000
_cell.length_b   1.000
_cell.length_c   1.000
_cell.angle_alpha   90.00
_cell.angle_beta   90.00
_cell.angle_gamma   90.00
#
_symmetry.space_group_name_H-M   'P 1'
#
loop_
_entity.id
_entity.type
_entity.pdbx_description
1 polymer ?
#
loop_
_entity_poly.entity_id
_entity_poly.type
_entity_poly.pdbx_seq_one_letter_code
_entity_poly.pdbx_strand_id
1 'polypeptide(L)'
;MDITLQNFEADLIQASMQQPVLLDIWAPWCGPCKSLTPVLEKLEVAYAGRFKLAKCNADEQPEISGQLSQMFGVRSIPFCVMFKDGQPVDGFVGALPEAQLREFLDRHVPSAEEMAADEDVAAAEELLAEGDTESALEKLQEAVAIDPANDTARYDYLRALLLAGRVAEARRAFEPVASKVMLDARLAAAGHWIDASEKAPSARSPDVLAAAIAANRRDFDARFELAQTHFAAQRFTEAMDELLEIVMRDKTWNGELARKTYVAILELMSKPAPKSAEAAAPKSTLEVAAKINTAPADPVVDQYRRKLSMALF
;
A
#
# COMPACT_ATOMS: atom_id res chain seq x y z
N MET A 1 -11.60 24.72 3.96
CA MET A 1 -11.02 25.09 5.28
C MET A 1 -9.86 26.06 5.10
N ASP A 2 -9.50 26.86 6.10
CA ASP A 2 -8.34 27.76 6.02
C ASP A 2 -7.09 27.13 6.64
N ILE A 3 -5.98 27.19 5.93
CA ILE A 3 -4.68 26.63 6.33
C ILE A 3 -3.80 27.76 6.85
N THR A 4 -3.25 27.52 8.04
CA THR A 4 -2.24 28.32 8.71
C THR A 4 -1.03 27.46 9.02
N LEU A 5 0.08 28.09 9.41
CA LEU A 5 1.26 27.36 9.87
C LEU A 5 0.97 26.37 11.02
N GLN A 6 0.01 26.68 11.88
CA GLN A 6 -0.31 25.84 13.04
C GLN A 6 -1.02 24.54 12.64
N ASN A 7 -1.87 24.57 11.61
CA ASN A 7 -2.64 23.39 11.20
C ASN A 7 -2.14 22.75 9.89
N PHE A 8 -1.14 23.33 9.23
CA PHE A 8 -0.57 22.82 7.99
C PHE A 8 -0.24 21.32 8.04
N GLU A 9 0.44 20.88 9.10
CA GLU A 9 0.80 19.47 9.25
C GLU A 9 -0.44 18.57 9.35
N ALA A 10 -1.37 18.87 10.25
CA ALA A 10 -2.53 18.02 10.50
C ALA A 10 -3.58 18.07 9.38
N ASP A 11 -3.95 19.29 8.97
CA ASP A 11 -5.12 19.53 8.10
C ASP A 11 -4.78 19.50 6.61
N LEU A 12 -3.50 19.54 6.24
CA LEU A 12 -3.05 19.42 4.86
C LEU A 12 -2.19 18.18 4.65
N ILE A 13 -1.05 18.06 5.34
CA ILE A 13 -0.13 16.94 5.10
C ILE A 13 -0.75 15.62 5.52
N GLN A 14 -1.14 15.47 6.79
CA GLN A 14 -1.73 14.23 7.29
C GLN A 14 -3.09 13.92 6.65
N ALA A 15 -3.92 14.95 6.41
CA ALA A 15 -5.18 14.80 5.68
C ALA A 15 -4.96 14.27 4.25
N SER A 16 -3.92 14.75 3.54
CA SER A 16 -3.61 14.31 2.17
C SER A 16 -3.17 12.85 2.04
N MET A 17 -2.86 12.21 3.17
CA MET A 17 -2.48 10.79 3.24
C MET A 17 -3.72 9.88 3.24
N GLN A 18 -4.88 10.45 3.57
CA GLN A 18 -6.16 9.75 3.57
C GLN A 18 -6.98 10.07 2.32
N GLN A 19 -6.92 11.34 1.87
CA GLN A 19 -7.72 11.83 0.77
C GLN A 19 -7.02 13.02 0.10
N PRO A 20 -6.99 13.15 -1.24
CA PRO A 20 -6.37 14.28 -1.92
C PRO A 20 -6.89 15.64 -1.42
N VAL A 21 -5.97 16.59 -1.19
CA VAL A 21 -6.29 17.95 -0.75
C VAL A 21 -5.79 18.96 -1.77
N LEU A 22 -6.70 19.77 -2.32
CA LEU A 22 -6.36 20.89 -3.19
C LEU A 22 -6.20 22.15 -2.34
N LEU A 23 -5.01 22.73 -2.29
CA LEU A 23 -4.72 23.99 -1.62
C LEU A 23 -4.85 25.17 -2.59
N ASP A 24 -5.87 26.02 -2.42
CA ASP A 24 -6.05 27.29 -3.13
C ASP A 24 -5.31 28.43 -2.41
N ILE A 25 -4.20 28.89 -2.99
CA ILE A 25 -3.42 30.02 -2.50
C ILE A 25 -3.96 31.30 -3.15
N TRP A 26 -4.56 32.15 -2.32
CA TRP A 26 -5.33 33.32 -2.76
C TRP A 26 -4.99 34.57 -1.94
N ALA A 27 -5.55 35.72 -2.34
CA ALA A 27 -5.54 36.94 -1.53
C ALA A 27 -6.78 37.81 -1.82
N PRO A 28 -7.22 38.69 -0.89
CA PRO A 28 -8.45 39.48 -1.07
C PRO A 28 -8.42 40.46 -2.25
N TRP A 29 -7.22 40.93 -2.61
CA TRP A 29 -6.98 41.85 -3.72
C TRP A 29 -6.87 41.14 -5.09
N CYS A 30 -6.76 39.81 -5.10
CA CYS A 30 -6.64 39.03 -6.32
C CYS A 30 -7.99 38.91 -7.04
N GLY A 31 -8.15 39.67 -8.13
CA GLY A 31 -9.36 39.63 -8.97
C GLY A 31 -9.70 38.22 -9.49
N PRO A 32 -8.76 37.51 -10.16
CA PRO A 32 -9.02 36.16 -10.67
C PRO A 32 -9.35 35.12 -9.59
N CYS A 33 -8.83 35.28 -8.37
CA CYS A 33 -9.16 34.40 -7.24
C CYS A 33 -10.66 34.45 -6.92
N LYS A 34 -11.29 35.63 -7.00
CA LYS A 34 -12.73 35.81 -6.74
C LYS A 34 -13.63 35.03 -7.70
N SER A 35 -13.15 34.73 -8.91
CA SER A 35 -13.87 33.87 -9.85
C SER A 35 -13.54 32.38 -9.68
N LEU A 36 -12.31 32.06 -9.26
CA LEU A 36 -11.84 30.67 -9.16
C LEU A 36 -12.40 29.97 -7.91
N THR A 37 -12.27 30.60 -6.74
CA THR A 37 -12.62 29.97 -5.46
C THR A 37 -14.07 29.44 -5.43
N PRO A 38 -15.10 30.17 -5.91
CA PRO A 38 -16.47 29.62 -5.94
C PRO A 38 -16.64 28.40 -6.86
N VAL A 39 -15.85 28.31 -7.95
CA VAL A 39 -15.87 27.15 -8.84
C VAL A 39 -15.22 25.95 -8.16
N LEU A 40 -14.12 26.16 -7.42
CA LEU A 40 -13.48 25.11 -6.64
C LEU A 40 -14.40 24.59 -5.52
N GLU A 41 -15.10 25.48 -4.81
CA GLU A 41 -16.08 25.10 -3.77
C GLU A 41 -17.25 24.31 -4.36
N LYS A 42 -17.75 24.71 -5.55
CA LYS A 42 -18.77 23.95 -6.28
C LYS A 42 -18.27 22.56 -6.67
N LEU A 43 -17.01 22.45 -7.12
CA LEU A 43 -16.41 21.17 -7.50
C LEU A 43 -16.19 20.26 -6.29
N GLU A 44 -15.76 20.79 -5.14
CA GLU A 44 -15.63 20.01 -3.90
C GLU A 44 -16.95 19.31 -3.55
N VAL A 45 -18.07 20.04 -3.62
CA VAL A 45 -19.41 19.47 -3.40
C VAL A 45 -19.76 18.44 -4.47
N ALA A 46 -19.51 18.75 -5.75
CA ALA A 46 -19.84 17.85 -6.85
C ALA A 46 -19.01 16.55 -6.86
N TYR A 47 -17.81 16.58 -6.28
CA TYR A 47 -16.94 15.42 -6.15
C TYR A 47 -17.26 14.60 -4.90
N ALA A 48 -18.22 15.03 -4.07
CA ALA A 48 -18.84 14.24 -3.00
C ALA A 48 -17.82 13.61 -2.03
N GLY A 49 -16.81 14.38 -1.62
CA GLY A 49 -15.79 13.87 -0.70
C GLY A 49 -14.71 13.02 -1.37
N ARG A 50 -14.53 13.07 -2.70
CA ARG A 50 -13.36 12.49 -3.37
C ARG A 50 -12.07 13.32 -3.18
N PHE A 51 -12.20 14.62 -2.95
CA PHE A 51 -11.10 15.51 -2.54
C PHE A 51 -11.59 16.57 -1.54
N LYS A 52 -10.65 17.24 -0.88
CA LYS A 52 -10.92 18.35 0.03
C LYS A 52 -10.29 19.65 -0.46
N LEU A 53 -11.02 20.76 -0.33
CA LEU A 53 -10.53 22.10 -0.65
C LEU A 53 -10.00 22.80 0.62
N ALA A 54 -8.73 23.12 0.56
CA ALA A 54 -8.03 23.95 1.52
C ALA A 54 -7.76 25.33 0.91
N LYS A 55 -7.79 26.39 1.72
CA LYS A 55 -7.55 27.77 1.31
C LYS A 55 -6.42 28.35 2.13
N CYS A 56 -5.51 29.06 1.50
CA CYS A 56 -4.38 29.72 2.17
C CYS A 56 -4.29 31.16 1.68
N ASN A 57 -4.48 32.12 2.60
CA ASN A 57 -4.29 33.52 2.28
C ASN A 57 -2.78 33.83 2.23
N ALA A 58 -2.28 34.18 1.05
CA ALA A 58 -0.86 34.45 0.81
C ALA A 58 -0.32 35.64 1.61
N ASP A 59 -1.16 36.62 1.96
CA ASP A 59 -0.74 37.78 2.76
C ASP A 59 -0.59 37.41 4.25
N GLU A 60 -1.44 36.50 4.74
CA GLU A 60 -1.46 36.07 6.14
C GLU A 60 -0.48 34.92 6.40
N GLN A 61 -0.23 34.08 5.40
CA GLN A 61 0.65 32.92 5.47
C GLN A 61 1.74 32.98 4.39
N PRO A 62 2.59 34.03 4.39
CA PRO A 62 3.60 34.24 3.36
C PRO A 62 4.67 33.14 3.34
N GLU A 63 4.89 32.46 4.47
CA GLU A 63 5.84 31.35 4.57
C GLU A 63 5.38 30.14 3.75
N ILE A 64 4.13 29.69 3.93
CA ILE A 64 3.54 28.58 3.18
C ILE A 64 3.49 28.91 1.68
N SER A 65 2.95 30.09 1.35
CA SER A 65 2.83 30.54 -0.04
C SER A 65 4.19 30.69 -0.72
N GLY A 66 5.17 31.27 -0.03
CA GLY A 66 6.52 31.47 -0.54
C GLY A 66 7.26 30.17 -0.81
N GLN A 67 7.19 29.20 0.10
CA GLN A 67 7.83 27.89 -0.08
C GLN A 67 7.23 27.11 -1.26
N LEU A 68 5.91 27.02 -1.34
CA LEU A 68 5.23 26.33 -2.44
C LEU A 68 5.50 27.03 -3.78
N SER A 69 5.47 28.37 -3.80
CA SER A 69 5.79 29.16 -4.99
C SER A 69 7.22 28.91 -5.48
N GLN A 70 8.20 28.83 -4.57
CA GLN A 70 9.59 28.52 -4.92
C GLN A 70 9.74 27.11 -5.48
N MET A 71 9.10 26.13 -4.85
CA MET A 71 9.18 24.72 -5.25
C MET A 71 8.60 24.48 -6.65
N PHE A 72 7.52 25.16 -7.01
CA PHE A 72 6.89 25.05 -8.33
C PHE A 72 7.36 26.13 -9.34
N GLY A 73 8.25 27.03 -8.93
CA GLY A 73 8.74 28.12 -9.79
C GLY A 73 7.67 29.16 -10.16
N VAL A 74 6.64 29.32 -9.34
CA VAL A 74 5.48 30.20 -9.57
C VAL A 74 5.69 31.53 -8.86
N ARG A 75 5.15 32.63 -9.41
CA ARG A 75 5.27 33.99 -8.83
C ARG A 75 3.96 34.77 -8.75
N SER A 76 2.84 34.14 -9.11
CA SER A 76 1.53 34.80 -9.21
C SER A 76 0.43 33.96 -8.59
N ILE A 77 -0.55 34.63 -8.01
CA ILE A 77 -1.79 34.02 -7.54
C ILE A 77 -2.97 34.33 -8.50
N PRO A 78 -4.03 33.49 -8.56
CA PRO A 78 -4.22 32.27 -7.77
C PRO A 78 -3.23 31.17 -8.17
N PHE A 79 -2.78 30.42 -7.17
CA PHE A 79 -1.92 29.26 -7.36
C PHE A 79 -2.52 28.10 -6.55
N CYS A 80 -2.83 27.00 -7.21
CA CYS A 80 -3.39 25.83 -6.55
C CYS A 80 -2.41 24.67 -6.57
N VAL A 81 -2.29 23.96 -5.46
CA VAL A 81 -1.38 22.80 -5.30
C VAL A 81 -2.19 21.60 -4.85
N MET A 82 -2.05 20.49 -5.57
CA MET A 82 -2.61 19.20 -5.17
C MET A 82 -1.65 18.49 -4.22
N PHE A 83 -2.15 18.14 -3.03
CA PHE A 83 -1.47 17.29 -2.07
C PHE A 83 -2.09 15.91 -2.08
N LYS A 84 -1.25 14.87 -2.19
CA LYS A 84 -1.64 13.46 -2.14
C LYS A 84 -0.50 12.67 -1.51
N ASP A 85 -0.84 11.69 -0.69
CA ASP A 85 0.11 10.82 0.02
C ASP A 85 1.11 11.61 0.88
N GLY A 86 0.70 12.77 1.41
CA GLY A 86 1.54 13.66 2.23
C GLY A 86 2.46 14.57 1.44
N GLN A 87 2.37 14.58 0.11
CA GLN A 87 3.29 15.31 -0.75
C GLN A 87 2.54 16.22 -1.74
N PRO A 88 3.14 17.36 -2.12
CA PRO A 88 2.65 18.17 -3.23
C PRO A 88 2.97 17.48 -4.57
N VAL A 89 1.95 16.98 -5.27
CA VAL A 89 2.12 16.12 -6.46
C VAL A 89 1.91 16.83 -7.79
N ASP A 90 1.16 17.93 -7.81
CA ASP A 90 0.89 18.72 -9.02
C ASP A 90 0.38 20.12 -8.63
N GLY A 91 0.29 21.06 -9.58
CA GLY A 91 -0.27 22.37 -9.34
C GLY A 91 -0.57 23.14 -10.62
N PHE A 92 -1.40 24.18 -10.51
CA PHE A 92 -1.74 25.05 -11.63
C PHE A 92 -1.85 26.52 -11.18
N VAL A 93 -1.64 27.43 -12.13
CA VAL A 93 -1.62 28.87 -11.89
C VAL A 93 -2.72 29.56 -12.71
N GLY A 94 -3.38 30.54 -12.09
CA GLY A 94 -4.43 31.33 -12.72
C GLY A 94 -5.83 30.73 -12.58
N ALA A 95 -6.83 31.50 -13.01
CA ALA A 95 -8.22 31.07 -13.00
C ALA A 95 -8.52 30.25 -14.26
N LEU A 96 -8.52 28.92 -14.12
CA LEU A 96 -8.82 28.00 -15.23
C LEU A 96 -10.35 27.80 -15.39
N PRO A 97 -10.83 27.49 -16.62
CA PRO A 97 -12.21 27.07 -16.85
C PRO A 97 -12.57 25.79 -16.08
N GLU A 98 -13.85 25.62 -15.70
CA GLU A 98 -14.33 24.44 -14.94
C GLU A 98 -13.93 23.11 -15.59
N ALA A 99 -13.97 23.01 -16.93
CA ALA A 99 -13.57 21.80 -17.65
C ALA A 99 -12.10 21.43 -17.42
N GLN A 100 -11.19 22.41 -17.42
CA GLN A 100 -9.76 22.16 -17.16
C GLN A 100 -9.50 21.85 -15.68
N LEU A 101 -10.30 22.43 -14.77
CA LEU A 101 -10.23 22.08 -13.35
C LEU A 101 -10.64 20.63 -13.10
N ARG A 102 -11.69 20.16 -13.78
CA ARG A 102 -12.11 18.74 -13.72
C ARG A 102 -11.02 17.82 -14.27
N GLU A 103 -10.47 18.13 -15.43
CA GLU A 103 -9.34 17.37 -16.00
C GLU A 103 -8.12 17.36 -15.06
N PHE A 104 -7.83 18.48 -14.39
CA PHE A 104 -6.78 18.53 -13.38
C PHE A 104 -7.10 17.61 -12.20
N LEU A 105 -8.32 17.70 -11.63
CA LEU A 105 -8.75 16.91 -10.47
C LEU A 105 -8.78 15.42 -10.79
N ASP A 106 -9.37 15.02 -11.91
CA ASP A 106 -9.56 13.61 -12.30
C ASP A 106 -8.25 12.84 -12.50
N ARG A 107 -7.11 13.54 -12.67
CA ARG A 107 -5.77 12.92 -12.69
C ARG A 107 -5.27 12.50 -11.31
N HIS A 108 -5.81 13.07 -10.25
CA HIS A 108 -5.27 12.94 -8.88
C HIS A 108 -6.28 12.37 -7.90
N VAL A 109 -7.56 12.62 -8.16
CA VAL A 109 -8.69 12.32 -7.32
C VAL A 109 -9.31 10.99 -7.76
N PRO A 110 -9.56 10.05 -6.83
CA PRO A 110 -10.21 8.79 -7.19
C PRO A 110 -11.57 9.04 -7.87
N SER A 111 -11.93 8.15 -8.77
CA SER A 111 -13.26 8.05 -9.36
C SER A 111 -14.29 7.63 -8.29
N ALA A 112 -15.57 7.81 -8.61
CA ALA A 112 -16.64 7.37 -7.72
C ALA A 112 -16.69 5.83 -7.59
N GLU A 113 -16.30 5.13 -8.66
CA GLU A 113 -16.22 3.67 -8.68
C GLU A 113 -15.07 3.17 -7.79
N GLU A 114 -13.89 3.78 -7.86
CA GLU A 114 -12.76 3.46 -6.96
C GLU A 114 -13.11 3.72 -5.49
N MET A 115 -13.87 4.78 -5.17
CA MET A 115 -14.36 4.99 -3.80
C MET A 115 -15.32 3.88 -3.34
N ALA A 116 -16.26 3.47 -4.20
CA ALA A 116 -17.18 2.39 -3.88
C ALA A 116 -16.43 1.06 -3.67
N ALA A 117 -15.38 0.80 -4.46
CA ALA A 117 -14.51 -0.35 -4.28
C ALA A 117 -13.78 -0.32 -2.92
N ASP A 118 -13.24 0.83 -2.51
CA ASP A 118 -12.62 0.99 -1.19
C ASP A 118 -13.62 0.78 -0.05
N GLU A 119 -14.87 1.23 -0.21
CA GLU A 119 -15.97 0.96 0.74
C GLU A 119 -16.31 -0.53 0.83
N ASP A 120 -16.33 -1.24 -0.32
CA ASP A 120 -16.56 -2.68 -0.36
C ASP A 120 -15.43 -3.47 0.31
N VAL A 121 -14.17 -3.04 0.15
CA VAL A 121 -13.03 -3.64 0.89
C VAL A 121 -13.22 -3.46 2.39
N ALA A 122 -13.58 -2.26 2.86
CA ALA A 122 -13.81 -2.00 4.28
C ALA A 122 -14.97 -2.83 4.84
N ALA A 123 -16.08 -2.93 4.10
CA ALA A 123 -17.22 -3.77 4.48
C ALA A 123 -16.84 -5.26 4.54
N ALA A 124 -15.99 -5.73 3.63
CA ALA A 124 -15.51 -7.11 3.67
C ALA A 124 -14.66 -7.41 4.91
N GLU A 125 -13.83 -6.46 5.38
CA GLU A 125 -13.08 -6.63 6.62
C GLU A 125 -14.00 -6.83 7.83
N GLU A 126 -15.09 -6.06 7.91
CA GLU A 126 -16.12 -6.20 8.96
C GLU A 126 -16.81 -7.56 8.89
N LEU A 127 -17.24 -7.98 7.70
CA LEU A 127 -17.87 -9.28 7.47
C LEU A 127 -16.94 -10.45 7.86
N LEU A 128 -15.64 -10.36 7.53
CA LEU A 128 -14.65 -11.35 7.97
C LEU A 128 -14.50 -11.39 9.48
N ALA A 129 -14.53 -10.24 10.16
CA ALA A 129 -14.47 -10.16 11.62
C ALA A 129 -15.71 -10.78 12.29
N GLU A 130 -16.85 -10.73 11.63
CA GLU A 130 -18.11 -11.38 12.05
C GLU A 130 -18.18 -12.87 11.67
N GLY A 131 -17.23 -13.34 10.85
CA GLY A 131 -17.18 -14.72 10.37
C GLY A 131 -18.02 -14.99 9.11
N ASP A 132 -18.65 -13.97 8.52
CA ASP A 132 -19.36 -14.08 7.25
C ASP A 132 -18.39 -14.04 6.06
N THR A 133 -17.73 -15.18 5.85
CA THR A 133 -16.68 -15.31 4.83
C THR A 133 -17.23 -15.21 3.41
N GLU A 134 -18.45 -15.68 3.14
CA GLU A 134 -19.02 -15.68 1.78
C GLU A 134 -19.31 -14.26 1.32
N SER A 135 -20.04 -13.49 2.13
CA SER A 135 -20.38 -12.10 1.79
C SER A 135 -19.11 -11.24 1.66
N ALA A 136 -18.10 -11.48 2.50
CA ALA A 136 -16.82 -10.79 2.40
C ALA A 136 -16.09 -11.09 1.08
N LEU A 137 -16.09 -12.35 0.64
CA LEU A 137 -15.46 -12.75 -0.62
C LEU A 137 -16.16 -12.12 -1.83
N GLU A 138 -17.49 -12.03 -1.81
CA GLU A 138 -18.26 -11.34 -2.86
C GLU A 138 -17.87 -9.86 -2.94
N LYS A 139 -17.79 -9.18 -1.79
CA LYS A 139 -17.40 -7.77 -1.70
C LYS A 139 -15.98 -7.52 -2.21
N LEU A 140 -15.02 -8.33 -1.78
CA LEU A 140 -13.64 -8.24 -2.26
C LEU A 140 -13.52 -8.54 -3.76
N GLN A 141 -14.30 -9.49 -4.27
CA GLN A 141 -14.34 -9.77 -5.70
C GLN A 141 -14.88 -8.59 -6.51
N GLU A 142 -15.96 -7.96 -6.04
CA GLU A 142 -16.55 -6.76 -6.66
C GLU A 142 -15.56 -5.60 -6.67
N ALA A 143 -14.90 -5.32 -5.53
CA ALA A 143 -13.88 -4.29 -5.43
C ALA A 143 -12.72 -4.50 -6.42
N VAL A 144 -12.21 -5.74 -6.54
CA VAL A 144 -11.14 -6.08 -7.50
C VAL A 144 -11.61 -6.00 -8.96
N ALA A 145 -12.90 -6.21 -9.23
CA ALA A 145 -13.47 -6.04 -10.56
C ALA A 145 -13.61 -4.57 -10.95
N ILE A 146 -13.94 -3.70 -9.98
CA ILE A 146 -14.08 -2.25 -10.17
C ILE A 146 -12.71 -1.59 -10.34
N ASP A 147 -11.75 -1.90 -9.47
CA ASP A 147 -10.37 -1.43 -9.59
C ASP A 147 -9.39 -2.62 -9.73
N PRO A 148 -9.21 -3.15 -10.95
CA PRO A 148 -8.26 -4.23 -11.21
C PRO A 148 -6.79 -3.82 -11.01
N ALA A 149 -6.47 -2.53 -10.85
CA ALA A 149 -5.11 -2.06 -10.61
C ALA A 149 -4.77 -2.00 -9.11
N ASN A 150 -5.78 -2.06 -8.23
CA ASN A 150 -5.60 -2.07 -6.77
C ASN A 150 -5.01 -3.41 -6.29
N ASP A 151 -3.68 -3.45 -6.22
CA ASP A 151 -2.95 -4.62 -5.73
C ASP A 151 -3.28 -4.95 -4.26
N THR A 152 -3.62 -3.95 -3.45
CA THR A 152 -4.02 -4.15 -2.04
C THR A 152 -5.35 -4.89 -1.94
N ALA A 153 -6.40 -4.39 -2.62
CA ALA A 153 -7.70 -5.05 -2.63
C ALA A 153 -7.60 -6.48 -3.20
N ARG A 154 -6.78 -6.67 -4.24
CA ARG A 154 -6.52 -8.01 -4.79
C ARG A 154 -5.81 -8.91 -3.78
N TYR A 155 -4.80 -8.41 -3.07
CA TYR A 155 -4.14 -9.17 -2.02
C TYR A 155 -5.13 -9.60 -0.92
N ASP A 156 -6.00 -8.70 -0.47
CA ASP A 156 -6.98 -9.00 0.57
C ASP A 156 -7.98 -10.07 0.11
N TYR A 157 -8.42 -10.01 -1.15
CA TYR A 157 -9.22 -11.06 -1.77
C TYR A 157 -8.49 -12.42 -1.79
N LEU A 158 -7.24 -12.46 -2.26
CA LEU A 158 -6.45 -13.69 -2.30
C LEU A 158 -6.22 -14.28 -0.92
N ARG A 159 -5.94 -13.43 0.07
CA ARG A 159 -5.77 -13.84 1.46
C ARG A 159 -7.05 -14.45 2.00
N ALA A 160 -8.20 -13.80 1.81
CA ALA A 160 -9.50 -14.34 2.25
C ALA A 160 -9.79 -15.70 1.60
N LEU A 161 -9.54 -15.86 0.29
CA LEU A 161 -9.70 -17.14 -0.41
C LEU A 161 -8.80 -18.24 0.14
N LEU A 162 -7.52 -17.94 0.40
CA LEU A 162 -6.55 -18.91 0.94
C LEU A 162 -6.91 -19.33 2.36
N LEU A 163 -7.34 -18.40 3.22
CA LEU A 163 -7.83 -18.69 4.56
C LEU A 163 -9.10 -19.56 4.53
N ALA A 164 -9.97 -19.36 3.53
CA ALA A 164 -11.15 -20.18 3.29
C ALA A 164 -10.85 -21.53 2.61
N GLY A 165 -9.57 -21.83 2.29
CA GLY A 165 -9.17 -23.06 1.59
C GLY A 165 -9.55 -23.09 0.10
N ARG A 166 -9.99 -21.97 -0.47
CA ARG A 166 -10.40 -21.82 -1.88
C ARG A 166 -9.22 -21.57 -2.81
N VAL A 167 -8.24 -22.47 -2.76
CA VAL A 167 -6.93 -22.32 -3.44
C VAL A 167 -7.08 -22.13 -4.96
N ALA A 168 -8.00 -22.86 -5.59
CA ALA A 168 -8.24 -22.76 -7.04
C ALA A 168 -8.87 -21.42 -7.47
N GLU A 169 -9.68 -20.80 -6.61
CA GLU A 169 -10.17 -19.43 -6.83
C GLU A 169 -9.04 -18.42 -6.66
N ALA A 170 -8.21 -18.57 -5.62
CA ALA A 170 -7.06 -17.69 -5.39
C ALA A 170 -6.09 -17.70 -6.59
N ARG A 171 -5.80 -18.89 -7.14
CA ARG A 171 -5.00 -19.04 -8.37
C ARG A 171 -5.57 -18.23 -9.52
N ARG A 172 -6.88 -18.37 -9.80
CA ARG A 172 -7.55 -17.66 -10.90
C ARG A 172 -7.52 -16.13 -10.70
N ALA A 173 -7.67 -15.66 -9.47
CA ALA A 173 -7.63 -14.23 -9.15
C ALA A 173 -6.21 -13.64 -9.21
N PHE A 174 -5.17 -14.46 -9.00
CA PHE A 174 -3.77 -14.04 -9.10
C PHE A 174 -3.23 -14.05 -10.55
N GLU A 175 -3.72 -14.95 -11.40
CA GLU A 175 -3.20 -15.14 -12.78
C GLU A 175 -3.07 -13.83 -13.59
N PRO A 176 -4.05 -12.90 -13.58
CA PRO A 176 -3.96 -11.66 -14.35
C PRO A 176 -2.80 -10.74 -13.96
N VAL A 177 -2.26 -10.89 -12.74
CA VAL A 177 -1.17 -10.06 -12.21
C VAL A 177 0.15 -10.81 -12.04
N ALA A 178 0.17 -12.13 -12.26
CA ALA A 178 1.36 -12.95 -12.03
C ALA A 178 2.60 -12.47 -12.80
N SER A 179 2.40 -11.88 -13.99
CA SER A 179 3.47 -11.35 -14.85
C SER A 179 3.58 -9.82 -14.85
N LYS A 180 2.92 -9.12 -13.91
CA LYS A 180 3.00 -7.66 -13.80
C LYS A 180 4.44 -7.26 -13.47
N VAL A 181 5.00 -6.29 -14.22
CA VAL A 181 6.41 -5.87 -14.08
C VAL A 181 6.72 -5.29 -12.70
N MET A 182 5.79 -4.51 -12.15
CA MET A 182 5.89 -3.93 -10.81
C MET A 182 4.68 -4.40 -10.02
N LEU A 183 4.83 -5.59 -9.44
CA LEU A 183 3.84 -6.20 -8.56
C LEU A 183 4.15 -5.79 -7.12
N ASP A 184 3.11 -5.42 -6.36
CA ASP A 184 3.25 -5.23 -4.91
C ASP A 184 3.89 -6.46 -4.24
N ALA A 185 4.76 -6.22 -3.25
CA ALA A 185 5.54 -7.27 -2.61
C ALA A 185 4.67 -8.32 -1.89
N ARG A 186 3.55 -7.90 -1.29
CA ARG A 186 2.62 -8.82 -0.60
C ARG A 186 1.81 -9.62 -1.59
N LEU A 187 1.39 -8.98 -2.67
CA LEU A 187 0.71 -9.67 -3.75
C LEU A 187 1.62 -10.73 -4.39
N ALA A 188 2.89 -10.39 -4.64
CA ALA A 188 3.90 -11.35 -5.08
C ALA A 188 4.11 -12.48 -4.07
N ALA A 189 4.16 -12.17 -2.77
CA ALA A 189 4.28 -13.15 -1.70
C ALA A 189 3.06 -14.08 -1.60
N ALA A 190 1.85 -13.58 -1.86
CA ALA A 190 0.65 -14.41 -1.94
C ALA A 190 0.75 -15.46 -3.06
N GLY A 191 1.43 -15.17 -4.17
CA GLY A 191 1.75 -16.15 -5.21
C GLY A 191 2.49 -17.38 -4.67
N HIS A 192 3.51 -17.16 -3.82
CA HIS A 192 4.22 -18.26 -3.15
C HIS A 192 3.33 -19.04 -2.18
N TRP A 193 2.40 -18.39 -1.49
CA TRP A 193 1.46 -19.05 -0.60
C TRP A 193 0.45 -19.91 -1.37
N ILE A 194 -0.05 -19.42 -2.52
CA ILE A 194 -0.90 -20.21 -3.42
C ILE A 194 -0.12 -21.44 -3.90
N ASP A 195 1.12 -21.29 -4.39
CA ASP A 195 1.94 -22.42 -4.86
C ASP A 195 2.17 -23.48 -3.77
N ALA A 196 2.39 -23.05 -2.51
CA ALA A 196 2.51 -23.95 -1.38
C ALA A 196 1.18 -24.66 -1.08
N SER A 197 0.07 -23.92 -1.12
CA SER A 197 -1.28 -24.43 -0.84
C SER A 197 -1.78 -25.41 -1.91
N GLU A 198 -1.41 -25.22 -3.18
CA GLU A 198 -1.71 -26.14 -4.28
C GLU A 198 -0.97 -27.48 -4.13
N LYS A 199 0.28 -27.44 -3.64
CA LYS A 199 1.12 -28.63 -3.47
C LYS A 199 0.79 -29.42 -2.20
N ALA A 200 0.36 -28.74 -1.14
CA ALA A 200 0.15 -29.33 0.19
C ALA A 200 -0.72 -30.60 0.21
N PRO A 201 -1.84 -30.72 -0.54
CA PRO A 201 -2.64 -31.95 -0.57
C PRO A 201 -1.91 -33.18 -1.11
N SER A 202 -0.87 -32.98 -1.92
CA SER A 202 -0.06 -34.04 -2.54
C SER A 202 1.31 -34.24 -1.88
N ALA A 203 1.60 -33.47 -0.82
CA ALA A 203 2.88 -33.55 -0.12
C ALA A 203 3.03 -34.89 0.62
N ARG A 204 4.26 -35.38 0.71
CA ARG A 204 4.64 -36.49 1.57
C ARG A 204 4.33 -36.13 3.02
N SER A 205 4.02 -37.14 3.83
CA SER A 205 3.76 -36.89 5.25
C SER A 205 4.99 -36.29 5.94
N PRO A 206 4.80 -35.45 6.98
CA PRO A 206 5.91 -34.85 7.72
C PRO A 206 6.92 -35.88 8.24
N ASP A 207 6.48 -37.06 8.66
CA ASP A 207 7.37 -38.13 9.15
C ASP A 207 8.27 -38.69 8.04
N VAL A 208 7.74 -38.84 6.83
CA VAL A 208 8.51 -39.32 5.67
C VAL A 208 9.54 -38.27 5.26
N LEU A 209 9.14 -36.99 5.24
CA LEU A 209 10.05 -35.88 4.95
C LEU A 209 11.15 -35.78 6.01
N ALA A 210 10.80 -35.87 7.29
CA ALA A 210 11.76 -35.84 8.39
C ALA A 210 12.77 -37.01 8.31
N ALA A 211 12.30 -38.22 7.98
CA ALA A 211 13.18 -39.38 7.78
C ALA A 211 14.15 -39.18 6.60
N ALA A 212 13.67 -38.64 5.47
CA ALA A 212 14.51 -38.34 4.31
C ALA A 212 15.59 -37.29 4.65
N ILE A 213 15.21 -36.22 5.35
CA ILE A 213 16.12 -35.16 5.79
C ILE A 213 17.15 -35.68 6.80
N ALA A 214 16.74 -36.59 7.69
CA ALA A 214 17.64 -37.23 8.66
C ALA A 214 18.67 -38.13 7.97
N ALA A 215 18.25 -38.86 6.93
CA ALA A 215 19.13 -39.72 6.13
C ALA A 215 20.09 -38.92 5.24
N ASN A 216 19.65 -37.77 4.71
CA ASN A 216 20.47 -36.85 3.92
C ASN A 216 20.16 -35.39 4.28
N ARG A 217 21.07 -34.76 5.04
CA ARG A 217 20.90 -33.35 5.47
C ARG A 217 20.89 -32.34 4.31
N ARG A 218 21.31 -32.75 3.10
CA ARG A 218 21.28 -31.96 1.86
C ARG A 218 20.14 -32.38 0.92
N ASP A 219 19.16 -33.16 1.40
CA ASP A 219 17.90 -33.37 0.69
C ASP A 219 17.05 -32.10 0.76
N PHE A 220 17.44 -31.10 -0.04
CA PHE A 220 16.80 -29.79 -0.07
C PHE A 220 15.41 -29.86 -0.69
N ASP A 221 15.14 -30.82 -1.57
CA ASP A 221 13.80 -31.06 -2.12
C ASP A 221 12.84 -31.48 -0.99
N ALA A 222 13.21 -32.48 -0.17
CA ALA A 222 12.40 -32.88 0.98
C ALA A 222 12.25 -31.76 2.02
N ARG A 223 13.32 -31.00 2.28
CA ARG A 223 13.26 -29.89 3.23
C ARG A 223 12.36 -28.75 2.73
N PHE A 224 12.44 -28.43 1.44
CA PHE A 224 11.60 -27.41 0.84
C PHE A 224 10.13 -27.83 0.81
N GLU A 225 9.84 -29.10 0.50
CA GLU A 225 8.47 -29.64 0.56
C GLU A 225 7.88 -29.57 1.98
N LEU A 226 8.69 -29.87 3.01
CA LEU A 226 8.29 -29.71 4.40
C LEU A 226 7.99 -28.23 4.73
N ALA A 227 8.85 -27.31 4.30
CA ALA A 227 8.63 -25.88 4.45
C ALA A 227 7.33 -25.41 3.76
N GLN A 228 7.05 -25.89 2.55
CA GLN A 228 5.80 -25.56 1.84
C GLN A 228 4.57 -26.08 2.61
N THR A 229 4.65 -27.26 3.21
CA THR A 229 3.58 -27.82 4.05
C THR A 229 3.33 -26.96 5.29
N HIS A 230 4.39 -26.46 5.94
CA HIS A 230 4.26 -25.51 7.03
C HIS A 230 3.65 -24.18 6.57
N PHE A 231 4.11 -23.67 5.43
CA PHE A 231 3.66 -22.39 4.88
C PHE A 231 2.17 -22.41 4.50
N ALA A 232 1.72 -23.45 3.78
CA ALA A 232 0.31 -23.65 3.46
C ALA A 232 -0.58 -23.69 4.72
N ALA A 233 -0.07 -24.29 5.81
CA ALA A 233 -0.73 -24.37 7.11
C ALA A 233 -0.54 -23.11 7.99
N GLN A 234 -0.02 -22.00 7.43
CA GLN A 234 0.24 -20.74 8.13
C GLN A 234 1.21 -20.85 9.33
N ARG A 235 2.00 -21.94 9.39
CA ARG A 235 3.08 -22.15 10.36
C ARG A 235 4.35 -21.49 9.85
N PHE A 236 4.32 -20.16 9.78
CA PHE A 236 5.33 -19.36 9.10
C PHE A 236 6.73 -19.50 9.71
N THR A 237 6.83 -19.58 11.03
CA THR A 237 8.11 -19.73 11.72
C THR A 237 8.79 -21.05 11.41
N GLU A 238 8.05 -22.14 11.45
CA GLU A 238 8.55 -23.48 11.12
C GLU A 238 8.93 -23.58 9.64
N ALA A 239 8.13 -22.98 8.74
CA ALA A 239 8.48 -22.90 7.33
C ALA A 239 9.81 -22.15 7.12
N MET A 240 9.98 -21.01 7.78
CA MET A 240 11.21 -20.21 7.66
C MET A 240 12.43 -20.92 8.25
N ASP A 241 12.30 -21.63 9.37
CA ASP A 241 13.41 -22.41 9.94
C ASP A 241 13.90 -23.50 8.96
N GLU A 242 12.98 -24.23 8.30
CA GLU A 242 13.35 -25.20 7.27
C GLU A 242 14.00 -24.57 6.04
N LEU A 243 13.49 -23.42 5.58
CA LEU A 243 14.07 -22.67 4.45
C LEU A 243 15.46 -22.13 4.77
N LEU A 244 15.69 -21.67 6.00
CA LEU A 244 16.98 -21.17 6.45
C LEU A 244 18.06 -22.25 6.40
N GLU A 245 17.72 -23.48 6.79
CA GLU A 245 18.64 -24.62 6.72
C GLU A 245 19.07 -24.94 5.27
N ILE A 246 18.23 -24.66 4.27
CA ILE A 246 18.60 -24.74 2.85
C ILE A 246 19.58 -23.60 2.53
N VAL A 247 19.18 -22.34 2.80
CA VAL A 247 19.97 -21.14 2.47
C VAL A 247 21.38 -21.18 3.08
N MET A 248 21.51 -21.66 4.33
CA MET A 248 22.80 -21.78 5.01
C MET A 248 23.75 -22.81 4.37
N ARG A 249 23.23 -23.80 3.64
CA ARG A 249 24.04 -24.87 3.00
C ARG A 249 24.22 -24.70 1.50
N ASP A 250 23.27 -24.03 0.87
CA ASP A 250 23.24 -23.74 -0.56
C ASP A 250 22.35 -22.52 -0.85
N LYS A 251 22.99 -21.36 -0.99
CA LYS A 251 22.32 -20.06 -1.21
C LYS A 251 21.64 -19.97 -2.59
N THR A 252 22.08 -20.77 -3.56
CA THR A 252 21.65 -20.68 -4.97
C THR A 252 20.75 -21.84 -5.38
N TRP A 253 20.51 -22.80 -4.50
CA TRP A 253 19.65 -23.96 -4.76
C TRP A 253 18.33 -23.54 -5.41
N ASN A 254 18.00 -24.23 -6.52
CA ASN A 254 16.80 -24.03 -7.32
C ASN A 254 16.52 -22.56 -7.70
N GLY A 255 17.57 -21.83 -8.10
CA GLY A 255 17.42 -20.42 -8.50
C GLY A 255 17.02 -19.51 -7.34
N GLU A 256 17.55 -19.81 -6.14
CA GLU A 256 17.31 -19.10 -4.88
C GLU A 256 15.86 -19.22 -4.37
N LEU A 257 15.12 -20.25 -4.79
CA LEU A 257 13.71 -20.43 -4.45
C LEU A 257 13.50 -20.42 -2.92
N ALA A 258 14.37 -21.09 -2.16
CA ALA A 258 14.28 -21.11 -0.70
C ALA A 258 14.36 -19.70 -0.08
N ARG A 259 15.28 -18.85 -0.58
CA ARG A 259 15.41 -17.45 -0.13
C ARG A 259 14.18 -16.63 -0.52
N LYS A 260 13.70 -16.77 -1.75
CA LYS A 260 12.52 -16.05 -2.25
C LYS A 260 11.27 -16.38 -1.44
N THR A 261 11.03 -17.66 -1.16
CA THR A 261 9.92 -18.09 -0.29
C THR A 261 10.08 -17.59 1.14
N TYR A 262 11.30 -17.56 1.68
CA TYR A 262 11.55 -17.00 3.02
C TYR A 262 11.17 -15.51 3.08
N VAL A 263 11.60 -14.73 2.08
CA VAL A 263 11.26 -13.30 1.99
C VAL A 263 9.75 -13.12 1.82
N ALA A 264 9.10 -13.93 0.99
CA ALA A 264 7.64 -13.90 0.84
C ALA A 264 6.93 -14.09 2.19
N ILE A 265 7.36 -15.05 3.02
CA ILE A 265 6.77 -15.24 4.36
C ILE A 265 6.96 -13.99 5.23
N LEU A 266 8.14 -13.37 5.21
CA LEU A 266 8.38 -12.12 5.94
C LEU A 266 7.48 -10.98 5.48
N GLU A 267 7.22 -10.86 4.18
CA GLU A 267 6.31 -9.84 3.63
C GLU A 267 4.86 -10.06 4.11
N LEU A 268 4.39 -11.30 4.13
CA LEU A 268 3.05 -11.65 4.62
C LEU A 268 2.90 -11.44 6.13
N MET A 269 3.94 -11.71 6.91
CA MET A 269 3.95 -11.50 8.37
C MET A 269 4.09 -10.04 8.76
N SER A 270 4.70 -9.21 7.90
CA SER A 270 4.87 -7.80 8.18
C SER A 270 3.52 -7.11 8.24
N LYS A 271 3.36 -6.12 9.12
CA LYS A 271 2.19 -5.25 9.07
C LYS A 271 2.26 -4.39 7.81
N PRO A 272 1.11 -4.05 7.19
CA PRO A 272 1.12 -3.08 6.11
C PRO A 272 1.84 -1.85 6.62
N ALA A 273 2.81 -1.36 5.85
CA ALA A 273 3.28 -0.01 6.10
C ALA A 273 2.02 0.86 6.06
N PRO A 274 1.80 1.75 7.05
CA PRO A 274 0.72 2.72 6.93
C PRO A 274 0.86 3.39 5.57
N LYS A 275 -0.25 3.53 4.81
CA LYS A 275 -0.26 4.33 3.56
C LYS A 275 0.40 5.67 3.93
N SER A 276 1.63 5.84 3.44
CA SER A 276 2.63 6.84 3.82
C SER A 276 3.17 6.83 5.27
N ALA A 277 4.36 6.27 5.46
CA ALA A 277 5.36 6.86 6.37
C ALA A 277 6.77 6.92 5.74
N GLU A 278 6.94 6.47 4.49
CA GLU A 278 8.23 6.43 3.80
C GLU A 278 8.15 7.07 2.40
N ALA A 279 7.59 8.28 2.31
CA ALA A 279 8.11 9.23 1.33
C ALA A 279 9.25 9.98 2.03
N ALA A 280 10.49 9.62 1.71
CA ALA A 280 11.65 10.36 2.15
C ALA A 280 11.47 11.84 1.79
N ALA A 281 11.18 12.68 2.79
CA ALA A 281 11.09 14.11 2.59
C ALA A 281 12.42 14.60 1.97
N PRO A 282 12.41 15.39 0.88
CA PRO A 282 13.54 16.26 0.65
C PRO A 282 13.66 17.13 1.91
N LYS A 283 14.85 17.20 2.51
CA LYS A 283 15.13 18.02 3.68
C LYS A 283 14.77 19.49 3.38
N SER A 284 13.53 19.89 3.60
CA SER A 284 13.11 21.29 3.64
C SER A 284 13.09 21.72 5.09
N THR A 285 13.97 22.67 5.40
CA THR A 285 14.10 23.35 6.69
C THR A 285 12.79 24.02 7.11
N LEU A 286 11.98 23.27 7.85
CA LEU A 286 11.10 23.74 8.90
C LEU A 286 11.37 22.80 10.09
N GLU A 287 12.32 23.19 10.93
CA GLU A 287 12.65 22.44 12.14
C GLU A 287 11.54 22.62 13.17
N VAL A 288 10.61 21.67 13.20
CA VAL A 288 9.94 21.26 14.44
C VAL A 288 10.28 19.79 14.62
N ALA A 289 10.98 19.48 15.71
CA ALA A 289 11.51 18.16 16.01
C ALA A 289 10.39 17.14 16.20
N ALA A 290 9.89 16.58 15.09
CA ALA A 290 9.09 15.37 15.10
C ALA A 290 10.05 14.19 15.25
N LYS A 291 10.08 13.59 16.45
CA LYS A 291 10.65 12.26 16.63
C LYS A 291 9.92 11.32 15.69
N ILE A 292 10.63 10.78 14.70
CA ILE A 292 10.15 9.72 13.82
C ILE A 292 9.77 8.55 14.72
N ASN A 293 8.47 8.38 14.95
CA ASN A 293 7.95 7.24 15.70
C ASN A 293 7.66 6.16 14.67
N THR A 294 8.69 5.42 14.25
CA THR A 294 8.51 4.20 13.48
C THR A 294 7.63 3.26 14.30
N ALA A 295 6.56 2.74 13.70
CA ALA A 295 5.73 1.73 14.34
C ALA A 295 6.66 0.59 14.84
N PRO A 296 6.49 0.09 16.07
CA PRO A 296 7.36 -0.95 16.59
C PRO A 296 7.23 -2.18 15.70
N ALA A 297 8.34 -2.57 15.08
CA ALA A 297 8.43 -3.74 14.23
C ALA A 297 8.08 -5.00 15.05
N ASP A 298 7.42 -5.98 14.40
CA ASP A 298 7.11 -7.26 15.03
C ASP A 298 8.43 -7.95 15.44
N PRO A 299 8.65 -8.22 16.73
CA PRO A 299 9.92 -8.75 17.23
C PRO A 299 10.27 -10.12 16.61
N VAL A 300 9.27 -10.90 16.22
CA VAL A 300 9.47 -12.18 15.52
C VAL A 300 9.98 -11.91 14.11
N VAL A 301 9.32 -11.04 13.35
CA VAL A 301 9.74 -10.69 11.98
C VAL A 301 11.18 -10.17 11.97
N ASP A 302 11.54 -9.29 12.91
CA ASP A 302 12.90 -8.77 13.04
C ASP A 302 13.94 -9.84 13.39
N GLN A 303 13.57 -10.81 14.23
CA GLN A 303 14.43 -11.95 14.54
C GLN A 303 14.73 -12.76 13.28
N TYR A 304 13.72 -13.06 12.46
CA TYR A 304 13.90 -13.85 11.24
C TYR A 304 14.63 -13.04 10.14
N ARG A 305 14.39 -11.73 10.01
CA ARG A 305 15.22 -10.86 9.16
C ARG A 305 16.71 -10.91 9.53
N ARG A 306 17.04 -10.88 10.83
CA ARG A 306 18.43 -11.04 11.31
C ARG A 306 19.00 -12.42 11.00
N LYS A 307 18.23 -13.50 11.23
CA LYS A 307 18.64 -14.87 10.89
C LYS A 307 18.99 -15.00 9.40
N LEU A 308 18.13 -14.48 8.52
CA LEU A 308 18.37 -14.49 7.08
C LEU A 308 19.63 -13.70 6.70
N SER A 309 19.78 -12.49 7.23
CA SER A 309 20.96 -11.65 7.00
C SER A 309 22.25 -12.41 7.38
N MET A 310 22.30 -12.99 8.58
CA MET A 310 23.45 -13.77 9.03
C MET A 310 23.75 -14.99 8.14
N ALA A 311 22.75 -15.63 7.56
CA ALA A 311 22.94 -16.76 6.65
C ALA A 311 23.45 -16.33 5.26
N LEU A 312 23.23 -15.08 4.85
CA LEU A 312 23.64 -14.56 3.54
C LEU A 312 25.06 -13.98 3.54
N PHE A 313 25.54 -13.49 4.68
CA PHE A 313 26.96 -13.14 4.88
C PHE A 313 27.81 -14.37 5.21
#